data_AF-A0A212FG32-F1
#
_entry.id   AF-A0A212FG32-F1
#
_cell.length_a   1.000
_cell.length_b   1.000
_cell.length_c   1.000
_cell.angle_alpha   90.00
_cell.angle_beta   90.00
_cell.angle_gamma   90.00
#
_symmetry.space_group_name_H-M   'P 1'
#
loop_
_entity.id
_entity.type
_entity.pdbx_description
1 polymer ?
#
loop_
_entity_poly.entity_id
_entity_poly.type
_entity_poly.pdbx_seq_one_letter_code
_entity_poly.pdbx_strand_id
1 'polypeptide(L)'
;MRQKPEELAEAGFFYTGQGDKTKCFFCDGGLKDWENDDVPWEQHARWFSRCAYVQLVKGREYIEKVIAQAEAENGTHKEDADPKVETKTKDKPRSEDDSKLCKICYNEELNICFVPCGHVVACAKCALSTDKCPMCRRTFTNAVRLYFS
;
A
#
# COMPACT_ATOMS: atom_id res chain seq x y z
N MET A 1 -23.77 -2.61 5.60
CA MET A 1 -22.57 -3.35 5.19
C MET A 1 -22.44 -4.62 6.02
N ARG A 2 -21.94 -5.70 5.42
CA ARG A 2 -21.82 -7.04 6.03
C ARG A 2 -20.38 -7.47 6.31
N GLN A 3 -19.40 -6.83 5.67
CA GLN A 3 -17.98 -6.98 5.96
C GLN A 3 -17.71 -6.65 7.42
N LYS A 4 -16.88 -7.46 8.06
CA LYS A 4 -16.51 -7.21 9.45
C LYS A 4 -15.49 -6.07 9.54
N PRO A 5 -15.57 -5.21 10.57
CA PRO A 5 -14.61 -4.13 10.78
C PRO A 5 -13.15 -4.62 10.77
N GLU A 6 -12.89 -5.80 11.33
CA GLU A 6 -11.55 -6.39 11.39
C GLU A 6 -11.01 -6.73 10.00
N GLU A 7 -11.83 -7.31 9.13
CA GLU A 7 -11.43 -7.69 7.76
C GLU A 7 -11.16 -6.45 6.89
N LEU A 8 -11.94 -5.39 7.07
CA LEU A 8 -11.70 -4.09 6.44
C LEU A 8 -10.38 -3.49 6.92
N ALA A 9 -10.16 -3.46 8.24
CA ALA A 9 -8.94 -2.92 8.83
C ALA A 9 -7.69 -3.68 8.40
N GLU A 10 -7.76 -5.01 8.33
CA GLU A 10 -6.68 -5.86 7.81
C GLU A 10 -6.37 -5.53 6.34
N ALA A 11 -7.39 -5.35 5.51
CA ALA A 11 -7.23 -4.86 4.13
C ALA A 11 -6.78 -3.40 4.04
N GLY A 12 -6.57 -2.72 5.17
CA GLY A 12 -6.07 -1.34 5.25
C GLY A 12 -7.17 -0.28 5.18
N PHE A 13 -8.44 -0.68 5.20
CA PHE A 13 -9.57 0.23 5.15
C PHE A 13 -10.01 0.72 6.54
N PHE A 14 -10.36 2.00 6.64
CA PHE A 14 -11.02 2.59 7.79
C PHE A 14 -12.29 3.33 7.35
N TYR A 15 -13.27 3.44 8.25
CA TYR A 15 -14.52 4.16 7.97
C TYR A 15 -14.31 5.68 7.92
N THR A 16 -14.95 6.32 6.93
CA THR A 16 -14.94 7.79 6.81
C THR A 16 -16.02 8.47 7.66
N GLY A 17 -16.91 7.71 8.31
CA GLY A 17 -18.02 8.21 9.11
C GLY A 17 -19.29 8.54 8.31
N GLN A 18 -19.33 8.28 7.00
CA GLN A 18 -20.50 8.52 6.15
C GLN A 18 -20.94 7.24 5.42
N GLY A 19 -22.11 6.71 5.76
CA GLY A 19 -22.63 5.48 5.14
C GLY A 19 -21.68 4.30 5.35
N ASP A 20 -21.43 3.54 4.28
CA ASP A 20 -20.47 2.42 4.25
C ASP A 20 -19.13 2.80 3.60
N LYS A 21 -18.87 4.11 3.42
CA LYS A 21 -17.66 4.59 2.76
C LYS A 21 -16.43 4.32 3.61
N THR A 22 -15.45 3.67 2.99
CA THR A 22 -14.16 3.32 3.59
C THR A 22 -13.02 3.91 2.79
N LYS A 23 -11.87 4.13 3.44
CA LYS A 23 -10.63 4.59 2.78
C LYS A 23 -9.43 3.78 3.21
N CYS A 24 -8.51 3.53 2.30
CA CYS A 24 -7.24 2.89 2.60
C CYS A 24 -6.30 3.87 3.33
N PHE A 25 -5.68 3.47 4.43
CA PHE A 25 -4.70 4.31 5.14
C PHE A 25 -3.43 4.61 4.33
N PHE A 26 -3.13 3.79 3.32
CA PHE A 26 -1.87 3.85 2.58
C PHE A 26 -2.01 4.56 1.23
N CYS A 27 -2.94 4.13 0.37
CA CYS A 27 -3.12 4.72 -0.96
C CYS A 27 -4.21 5.79 -1.02
N ASP A 28 -4.93 6.00 0.09
CA ASP A 28 -6.09 6.90 0.20
C ASP A 28 -7.29 6.52 -0.70
N GLY A 29 -7.22 5.36 -1.39
CA GLY A 29 -8.27 4.82 -2.22
C GLY A 29 -9.55 4.55 -1.44
N GLY A 30 -10.68 5.04 -1.95
CA GLY A 30 -11.99 4.97 -1.29
C GLY A 30 -12.92 3.95 -1.95
N LEU A 31 -13.60 3.14 -1.14
CA LEU A 31 -14.65 2.22 -1.58
C LEU A 31 -15.95 2.50 -0.84
N LYS A 32 -17.07 2.22 -1.50
CA LYS A 32 -18.45 2.40 -1.02
C LYS A 32 -19.38 1.42 -1.73
N ASP A 33 -20.63 1.38 -1.30
CA ASP A 33 -21.67 0.51 -1.86
C ASP A 33 -21.25 -0.98 -1.79
N TRP A 34 -20.71 -1.39 -0.64
CA TRP A 34 -20.20 -2.74 -0.38
C TRP A 34 -21.32 -3.79 -0.41
N GLU A 35 -21.12 -4.81 -1.24
CA GLU A 35 -22.03 -5.94 -1.39
C GLU A 35 -21.73 -7.03 -0.35
N ASN A 36 -22.66 -7.97 -0.13
CA ASN A 36 -22.52 -8.97 0.93
C ASN A 36 -21.35 -9.93 0.72
N ASP A 37 -21.01 -10.20 -0.54
CA ASP A 37 -19.98 -11.17 -0.93
C ASP A 37 -18.64 -10.49 -1.24
N ASP A 38 -18.55 -9.17 -1.08
CA ASP A 38 -17.32 -8.43 -1.29
C ASP A 38 -16.27 -8.80 -0.24
N VAL A 39 -15.12 -9.25 -0.73
CA VAL A 39 -13.93 -9.51 0.09
C VAL A 39 -13.03 -8.26 0.08
N PRO A 40 -12.75 -7.62 1.23
CA PRO A 40 -12.01 -6.36 1.29
C PRO A 40 -10.66 -6.37 0.56
N TRP A 41 -9.87 -7.43 0.72
CA TRP A 41 -8.58 -7.56 0.04
C TRP A 41 -8.71 -7.67 -1.48
N GLU A 42 -9.74 -8.36 -1.97
CA GLU A 42 -9.97 -8.52 -3.40
C GLU A 42 -10.44 -7.20 -4.00
N GLN A 43 -11.37 -6.50 -3.33
CA GLN A 43 -11.80 -5.17 -3.75
C GLN A 43 -10.62 -4.18 -3.74
N HIS A 44 -9.74 -4.21 -2.74
CA HIS A 44 -8.56 -3.35 -2.70
C HIS A 44 -7.60 -3.63 -3.87
N ALA A 45 -7.33 -4.91 -4.16
CA ALA A 45 -6.45 -5.30 -5.25
C ALA A 45 -7.07 -5.00 -6.63
N ARG A 46 -8.38 -5.23 -6.79
CA ARG A 46 -9.14 -4.98 -8.01
C ARG A 46 -9.13 -3.50 -8.38
N TRP A 47 -9.43 -2.62 -7.43
CA TRP A 47 -9.60 -1.17 -7.71
C TRP A 47 -8.30 -0.37 -7.54
N PHE A 48 -7.39 -0.80 -6.67
CA PHE A 48 -6.14 -0.10 -6.37
C PHE A 48 -4.93 -1.05 -6.40
N SER A 49 -4.75 -1.79 -7.49
CA SER A 49 -3.64 -2.73 -7.71
C SER A 49 -2.22 -2.14 -7.54
N ARG A 50 -2.10 -0.81 -7.64
CA ARG A 50 -0.86 -0.05 -7.42
C ARG A 50 -0.64 0.39 -5.98
N CYS A 51 -1.57 0.08 -5.07
CA CYS A 51 -1.41 0.36 -3.66
C CYS A 51 -0.21 -0.41 -3.10
N ALA A 52 0.80 0.30 -2.62
CA ALA A 52 2.01 -0.33 -2.12
C ALA A 52 1.75 -1.22 -0.89
N TYR A 53 0.70 -0.93 -0.10
CA TYR A 53 0.27 -1.80 0.99
C TYR A 53 -0.26 -3.15 0.48
N VAL A 54 -1.11 -3.14 -0.54
CA VAL A 54 -1.61 -4.38 -1.15
C VAL A 54 -0.47 -5.18 -1.77
N GLN A 55 0.43 -4.51 -2.50
CA GLN A 55 1.63 -5.17 -3.07
C GLN A 55 2.52 -5.79 -2.01
N LEU A 56 2.72 -5.08 -0.90
CA LEU A 56 3.57 -5.53 0.20
C LEU A 56 2.97 -6.73 0.94
N VAL A 57 1.67 -6.68 1.26
CA VAL A 57 1.03 -7.69 2.12
C VAL A 57 0.54 -8.91 1.33
N LYS A 58 0.03 -8.72 0.12
CA LYS A 58 -0.55 -9.80 -0.69
C LYS A 58 0.35 -10.30 -1.81
N GLY A 59 1.31 -9.49 -2.25
CA GLY A 59 2.21 -9.83 -3.34
C GLY A 59 1.59 -9.66 -4.73
N ARG A 60 2.45 -9.71 -5.76
CA ARG A 60 2.05 -9.48 -7.17
C ARG A 60 1.17 -10.58 -7.74
N GLU A 61 1.46 -11.85 -7.44
CA GLU A 61 0.68 -12.99 -7.95
C GLU A 61 -0.79 -12.94 -7.51
N TYR A 62 -1.05 -12.53 -6.26
CA TYR A 62 -2.42 -12.34 -5.76
C TYR A 62 -3.14 -11.24 -6.55
N ILE A 63 -2.47 -10.09 -6.76
CA ILE A 63 -3.05 -8.95 -7.47
C ILE A 63 -3.37 -9.34 -8.92
N GLU A 64 -2.43 -9.98 -9.62
CA GLU A 64 -2.60 -10.44 -10.99
C GLU A 64 -3.78 -11.42 -11.11
N LYS A 65 -3.90 -12.36 -10.16
CA LYS A 65 -5.04 -13.28 -10.11
C LYS A 65 -6.38 -12.55 -9.96
N VAL A 66 -6.48 -11.60 -9.04
CA VAL A 66 -7.72 -10.84 -8.79
C VAL A 66 -8.11 -10.01 -10.02
N ILE A 67 -7.14 -9.37 -10.67
CA ILE A 67 -7.39 -8.61 -11.91
C ILE A 67 -7.89 -9.54 -13.02
N ALA A 68 -7.25 -10.69 -13.22
CA ALA A 68 -7.67 -11.65 -14.24
C ALA A 68 -9.09 -12.18 -14.00
N GLN A 69 -9.47 -12.41 -12.74
CA GLN A 69 -10.85 -12.79 -12.37
C GLN A 69 -11.84 -11.66 -12.67
N ALA A 70 -11.49 -10.42 -12.31
CA ALA A 70 -12.30 -9.24 -12.60
C ALA A 70 -12.51 -9.00 -14.09
N GLU A 71 -11.49 -9.26 -14.92
CA GLU A 71 -11.56 -9.16 -16.39
C GLU A 71 -12.43 -10.26 -17.00
N ALA A 72 -12.40 -11.47 -16.45
CA ALA A 72 -13.24 -12.57 -16.88
C ALA A 72 -14.74 -12.35 -16.59
N GLU A 73 -15.05 -11.57 -15.56
CA GLU A 73 -16.42 -11.22 -15.15
C GLU A 73 -17.01 -10.04 -15.95
N ASN A 74 -16.17 -9.20 -16.57
CA ASN A 74 -16.59 -7.95 -17.21
C ASN A 74 -16.34 -7.92 -18.72
N GLY A 75 -17.29 -8.45 -19.48
CA GLY A 75 -17.51 -8.01 -20.86
C GLY A 75 -18.03 -6.57 -20.89
N THR A 76 -17.13 -5.61 -21.18
CA THR A 76 -17.35 -4.17 -21.46
C THR A 76 -17.98 -3.30 -20.36
N HIS A 77 -17.18 -2.41 -19.76
CA HIS A 77 -17.36 -0.94 -19.81
C HIS A 77 -16.11 -0.23 -19.24
N LYS A 78 -15.55 0.70 -20.02
CA LYS A 78 -14.37 1.53 -19.73
C LYS A 78 -14.75 2.81 -18.99
N GLU A 79 -13.79 3.28 -18.18
CA GLU A 79 -13.48 4.68 -17.75
C GLU A 79 -14.59 5.38 -16.94
N ASP A 80 -14.38 6.08 -15.82
CA ASP A 80 -13.33 7.03 -15.42
C ASP A 80 -13.14 7.05 -13.89
N ALA A 81 -11.91 7.25 -13.41
CA ALA A 81 -11.58 8.14 -12.28
C ALA A 81 -10.07 8.10 -11.99
N ASP A 82 -9.32 8.89 -12.75
CA ASP A 82 -8.11 9.54 -12.22
C ASP A 82 -8.58 10.67 -11.29
N PRO A 83 -8.00 10.77 -10.07
CA PRO A 83 -7.32 12.02 -9.79
C PRO A 83 -5.92 11.78 -9.25
N LYS A 84 -4.96 12.21 -10.05
CA LYS A 84 -3.82 13.07 -9.67
C LYS A 84 -3.20 12.77 -8.31
N VAL A 85 -2.07 12.07 -8.40
CA VAL A 85 -0.96 12.18 -7.46
C VAL A 85 -0.61 13.67 -7.30
N GLU A 86 -1.03 14.27 -6.19
CA GLU A 86 -0.43 15.51 -5.70
C GLU A 86 0.97 15.20 -5.18
N THR A 87 1.96 15.38 -6.04
CA THR A 87 3.34 15.61 -5.63
C THR A 87 3.36 16.88 -4.78
N LYS A 88 3.30 16.73 -3.45
CA LYS A 88 3.67 17.81 -2.55
C LYS A 88 5.18 18.01 -2.64
N THR A 89 5.60 18.85 -3.60
CA THR A 89 6.85 19.60 -3.52
C THR A 89 6.74 20.52 -2.30
N LYS A 90 7.14 20.01 -1.14
CA LYS A 90 7.50 20.87 -0.01
C LYS A 90 8.97 21.18 -0.15
N ASP A 91 9.27 22.23 -0.91
CA ASP A 91 10.49 23.01 -0.75
C ASP A 91 10.53 23.51 0.70
N LYS A 92 11.15 22.73 1.58
CA LYS A 92 11.48 23.13 2.95
C LYS A 92 12.97 23.44 2.95
N PRO A 93 13.42 24.56 3.56
CA PRO A 93 14.83 24.88 3.65
C PRO A 93 15.60 23.69 4.21
N ARG A 94 16.63 23.29 3.48
CA ARG A 94 17.45 22.10 3.66
C ARG A 94 18.16 22.16 5.03
N SER A 95 17.56 21.57 6.05
CA SER A 95 18.32 21.10 7.20
C SER A 95 18.96 19.78 6.78
N GLU A 96 20.29 19.73 6.73
CA GLU A 96 21.14 18.65 6.20
C GLU A 96 21.13 17.36 7.05
N ASP A 97 20.01 17.01 7.68
CA ASP A 97 19.88 15.76 8.43
C ASP A 97 19.32 14.65 7.53
N ASP A 98 20.14 14.21 6.57
CA ASP A 98 19.82 13.10 5.66
C ASP A 98 19.71 11.75 6.40
N SER A 99 19.97 11.70 7.71
CA SER A 99 19.92 10.49 8.53
C SER A 99 18.58 9.75 8.40
N LYS A 100 17.48 10.50 8.27
CA LYS A 100 16.10 9.98 8.15
C LYS A 100 15.70 9.61 6.73
N LEU A 101 16.53 9.87 5.72
CA LEU A 101 16.22 9.52 4.34
C LEU A 101 16.58 8.06 4.05
N CYS A 102 15.76 7.46 3.18
CA CYS A 102 16.03 6.16 2.56
C CYS A 102 17.44 6.14 1.98
N LYS A 103 18.26 5.18 2.40
CA LYS A 103 19.66 5.06 1.97
C LYS A 103 19.84 4.43 0.60
N ILE A 104 18.73 4.04 -0.03
CA ILE A 104 18.69 3.55 -1.41
C ILE A 104 18.45 4.71 -2.37
N CYS A 105 17.37 5.49 -2.18
CA CYS A 105 16.98 6.55 -3.13
C CYS A 105 17.28 7.97 -2.67
N TYR A 106 17.57 8.19 -1.38
CA TYR A 106 17.77 9.52 -0.78
C TYR A 106 16.64 10.53 -1.06
N ASN A 107 15.43 10.05 -1.37
CA ASN A 107 14.29 10.90 -1.78
C ASN A 107 13.13 10.90 -0.79
N GLU A 108 12.87 9.76 -0.15
CA GLU A 108 11.78 9.60 0.83
C GLU A 108 12.33 9.16 2.17
N GLU A 109 11.58 9.39 3.24
CA GLU A 109 11.97 8.97 4.59
C GLU A 109 12.05 7.44 4.69
N LEU A 110 13.07 6.97 5.41
CA LEU A 110 13.16 5.56 5.81
C LEU A 110 11.99 5.25 6.74
N ASN A 111 11.24 4.19 6.42
CA ASN A 111 10.06 3.80 7.18
C ASN A 111 9.75 2.30 7.05
N ILE A 112 10.70 1.50 6.59
CA ILE A 112 10.55 0.05 6.49
C ILE A 112 11.60 -0.67 7.32
N CYS A 113 11.14 -1.56 8.19
CA CYS A 113 11.95 -2.52 8.93
C CYS A 113 11.95 -3.88 8.23
N PHE A 114 13.13 -4.40 7.89
CA PHE A 114 13.27 -5.74 7.32
C PHE A 114 13.32 -6.80 8.43
N VAL A 115 12.40 -7.77 8.41
CA VAL A 115 12.28 -8.83 9.43
C VAL A 115 12.87 -10.14 8.90
N PRO A 116 13.69 -10.87 9.68
CA PRO A 116 13.97 -10.68 11.11
C PRO A 116 15.18 -9.80 11.41
N CYS A 117 15.86 -9.22 10.43
CA CYS A 117 17.14 -8.57 10.67
C CYS A 117 17.06 -7.21 11.39
N GLY A 118 15.87 -6.59 11.46
CA GLY A 118 15.59 -5.37 12.20
C GLY A 118 16.12 -4.08 11.57
N HIS A 119 16.74 -4.13 10.39
CA HIS A 119 17.36 -2.94 9.80
C HIS A 119 16.31 -2.04 9.16
N VAL A 120 16.45 -0.73 9.37
CA VAL A 120 15.55 0.30 8.85
C VAL A 120 16.33 1.27 7.97
N VAL A 121 16.38 1.00 6.67
CA VAL A 121 17.23 1.77 5.74
C VAL A 121 16.56 2.16 4.44
N ALA A 122 15.31 1.73 4.24
CA ALA A 122 14.58 1.92 3.00
C ALA A 122 13.24 2.64 3.26
N CYS A 123 12.79 3.40 2.28
CA CYS A 123 11.38 3.77 2.16
C CYS A 123 10.57 2.59 1.60
N ALA A 124 9.24 2.65 1.69
CA ALA A 124 8.34 1.64 1.14
C ALA A 124 8.63 1.28 -0.32
N LYS A 125 8.84 2.29 -1.18
CA LYS A 125 9.09 2.06 -2.62
C LYS A 125 10.36 1.25 -2.86
N CYS A 126 11.44 1.61 -2.18
CA CYS A 126 12.72 0.90 -2.36
C CYS A 126 12.77 -0.46 -1.67
N ALA A 127 12.00 -0.66 -0.60
CA ALA A 127 11.87 -1.97 0.02
C ALA A 127 11.15 -2.98 -0.89
N LEU A 128 10.21 -2.52 -1.72
CA LEU A 128 9.51 -3.36 -2.71
C LEU A 128 10.39 -3.78 -3.89
N SER A 129 11.47 -3.04 -4.16
CA SER A 129 12.40 -3.33 -5.26
C SER A 129 13.59 -4.19 -4.85
N THR A 130 13.57 -4.81 -3.67
CA THR A 130 14.66 -5.66 -3.19
C THR A 130 14.13 -6.87 -2.43
N ASP A 131 14.83 -8.00 -2.54
CA ASP A 131 14.54 -9.27 -1.87
C ASP A 131 15.48 -9.55 -0.68
N LYS A 132 16.44 -8.63 -0.44
CA LYS A 132 17.44 -8.73 0.63
C LYS A 132 17.59 -7.40 1.35
N CYS A 133 17.88 -7.47 2.64
CA CYS A 133 18.18 -6.27 3.42
C CYS A 133 19.45 -5.58 2.87
N PRO A 134 19.41 -4.28 2.49
CA PRO A 134 20.59 -3.59 1.95
C PRO A 134 21.76 -3.48 2.93
N MET A 135 21.50 -3.52 4.23
CA MET A 135 22.54 -3.41 5.27
C MET A 135 23.28 -4.70 5.52
N CYS A 136 22.54 -5.79 5.74
CA CYS A 136 23.13 -7.06 6.20
C CYS A 136 23.05 -8.17 5.14
N ARG A 137 22.48 -7.90 3.97
CA ARG A 137 22.34 -8.81 2.82
C ARG A 137 21.57 -10.11 3.09
N ARG A 138 20.98 -10.24 4.28
CA ARG A 138 20.06 -11.35 4.62
C ARG A 138 18.76 -11.20 3.85
N THR A 139 18.23 -12.31 3.37
CA THR A 139 16.83 -12.38 2.92
C THR A 139 15.93 -12.05 4.11
N PHE A 140 14.84 -11.35 3.83
CA PHE A 140 13.83 -11.04 4.83
C PHE A 140 12.55 -11.78 4.49
N THR A 141 11.79 -12.19 5.51
CA THR A 141 10.49 -12.83 5.33
C THR A 141 9.36 -11.81 5.31
N ASN A 142 9.60 -10.63 5.89
CA ASN A 142 8.61 -9.56 5.93
C ASN A 142 9.31 -8.20 5.93
N ALA A 143 8.62 -7.18 5.43
CA ALA A 143 9.04 -5.79 5.45
C ALA A 143 7.89 -4.98 6.08
N VAL A 144 8.13 -4.45 7.27
CA VAL A 144 7.09 -3.82 8.11
C VAL A 144 7.24 -2.31 8.07
N ARG A 145 6.14 -1.59 7.84
CA ARG A 145 6.12 -0.13 7.89
C ARG A 145 6.16 0.38 9.33
N LEU A 146 7.10 1.27 9.61
CA LEU A 146 7.23 1.97 10.88
C LEU A 146 6.61 3.38 10.80
N TYR A 147 6.03 3.81 11.91
CA TYR A 147 5.52 5.17 12.11
C TYR A 147 6.31 5.79 13.25
N PHE A 148 7.04 6.85 12.96
CA PHE A 148 7.83 7.59 13.95
C PHE A 148 7.02 8.78 14.45
N SER A 149 7.03 9.01 15.77
CA SER A 149 6.38 10.12 16.47
C SER A 149 7.19 11.42 16.40
#